data_AF-A0A6J4PF88-F1
#
_entry.id   AF-A0A6J4PF88-F1
#
_cell.length_a   1.000
_cell.length_b   1.000
_cell.length_c   1.000
_cell.angle_alpha   90.00
_cell.angle_beta   90.00
_cell.angle_gamma   90.00
#
_symmetry.space_group_name_H-M   'P 1'
#
loop_
_entity.id
_entity.type
_entity.pdbx_description
1 polymer ?
#
loop_
_entity_poly.entity_id
_entity_poly.type
_entity_poly.pdbx_seq_one_letter_code
_entity_poly.pdbx_strand_id
1 'polypeptide(L)' 'MGPQERVQRLRPVDLAREHGISTQAVRNHERDGFLPPAARTPAGHRTYTAVHAAALRAHLALVAAHGHAAAGEVMRAV' A
#
# COMPACT_ATOMS: atom_id res chain seq x y z
N MET A 1 -5.12 2.87 28.83
CA MET A 1 -4.81 3.33 27.46
C MET A 1 -3.32 3.10 27.24
N GLY A 2 -2.96 1.91 26.73
CA GLY A 2 -1.56 1.50 26.53
C GLY A 2 -0.88 2.30 25.40
N PRO A 3 0.45 2.28 25.32
CA PRO A 3 1.20 3.08 24.38
C PRO A 3 0.79 2.65 22.97
N GLN A 4 0.09 3.53 22.26
CA GLN A 4 -0.17 3.36 20.84
C GLN A 4 1.21 3.43 20.18
N GLU A 5 1.78 2.26 19.92
CA GLU A 5 2.90 2.03 19.02
C GLU A 5 2.73 3.00 17.86
N ARG A 6 3.61 4.01 17.75
CA ARG A 6 3.51 5.06 16.73
C ARG A 6 3.88 4.44 15.39
N VAL A 7 3.00 3.60 14.86
CA VAL A 7 3.03 3.22 13.46
C VAL A 7 2.84 4.52 12.71
N GLN A 8 3.92 5.02 12.11
CA GLN A 8 3.90 6.28 11.37
C GLN A 8 2.78 6.20 10.34
N ARG A 9 1.78 7.07 10.52
CA ARG A 9 0.62 7.14 9.64
C ARG A 9 1.03 7.87 8.38
N LEU A 10 0.95 7.16 7.26
CA LEU A 10 1.22 7.70 5.94
C LEU A 10 -0.09 8.04 5.25
N ARG A 11 -0.09 9.12 4.49
CA ARG A 11 -1.20 9.48 3.59
C ARG A 11 -0.95 8.82 2.24
N PRO A 12 -1.99 8.63 1.40
CA PRO A 12 -1.81 8.08 0.07
C PRO A 12 -0.78 8.84 -0.79
N VAL A 13 -0.63 10.15 -0.60
CA VAL A 13 0.38 10.97 -1.29
C VAL A 13 1.81 10.63 -0.90
N ASP A 14 2.03 10.19 0.34
CA ASP A 14 3.35 9.86 0.83
C ASP A 14 3.84 8.55 0.17
N LEU A 15 2.95 7.56 -0.03
CA LEU A 15 3.24 6.33 -0.80
C LEU A 15 3.43 6.61 -2.30
N ALA A 16 2.59 7.48 -2.86
CA ALA A 16 2.59 7.79 -4.27
C ALA A 16 3.88 8.50 -4.73
N ARG A 17 4.37 9.44 -3.91
CA ARG A 17 5.57 10.25 -4.20
C ARG A 17 6.83 9.43 -4.36
N GLU A 18 6.97 8.36 -3.59
CA GLU A 18 8.14 7.48 -3.64
C GLU A 18 8.34 6.83 -5.02
N HIS A 19 7.23 6.55 -5.72
CA HIS A 19 7.24 5.82 -6.99
C HIS A 19 6.80 6.66 -8.19
N GLY A 20 6.58 7.97 -7.99
CA GLY A 20 6.10 8.85 -9.06
C GLY A 20 4.72 8.48 -9.61
N ILE A 21 3.89 7.77 -8.83
CA ILE A 21 2.54 7.35 -9.24
C ILE A 21 1.47 8.30 -8.68
N SER A 22 0.22 8.15 -9.14
CA SER A 22 -0.88 8.94 -8.60
C SER A 22 -1.37 8.38 -7.25
N THR A 23 -2.00 9.23 -6.44
CA THR A 23 -2.68 8.76 -5.21
C THR A 23 -3.85 7.82 -5.47
N GLN A 24 -4.44 7.86 -6.67
CA GLN A 24 -5.48 6.92 -7.08
C GLN A 24 -4.88 5.56 -7.43
N ALA A 25 -3.67 5.52 -8.04
CA ALA A 25 -2.97 4.26 -8.31
C ALA A 25 -2.72 3.48 -7.01
N VAL A 26 -2.28 4.15 -5.94
CA VAL A 26 -2.15 3.53 -4.61
C VAL A 26 -3.46 2.89 -4.14
N ARG A 27 -4.59 3.58 -4.30
CA ARG A 27 -5.92 3.07 -3.91
C ARG A 27 -6.38 1.90 -4.80
N ASN A 28 -5.98 1.90 -6.07
CA ASN A 28 -6.25 0.78 -6.97
C ASN A 28 -5.47 -0.45 -6.52
N HIS A 29 -4.18 -0.31 -6.21
CA HIS A 29 -3.39 -1.43 -5.68
C HIS A 29 -3.98 -1.99 -4.37
N GLU A 30 -4.51 -1.14 -3.48
CA GLU A 30 -5.24 -1.58 -2.28
C GLU A 30 -6.52 -2.33 -2.65
N ARG A 31 -7.36 -1.75 -3.53
CA ARG A 31 -8.60 -2.39 -3.99
C ARG A 31 -8.35 -3.74 -4.65
N ASP A 32 -7.28 -3.85 -5.43
CA ASP A 32 -6.92 -5.04 -6.20
C ASP A 32 -6.25 -6.11 -5.32
N GLY A 33 -6.05 -5.81 -4.03
CA GLY A 33 -5.55 -6.74 -3.00
C GLY A 33 -4.03 -6.83 -2.92
N PHE A 34 -3.28 -5.92 -3.56
CA PHE A 34 -1.80 -5.93 -3.52
C PHE A 34 -1.24 -5.22 -2.29
N LEU A 35 -2.05 -4.39 -1.63
CA LEU A 35 -1.74 -3.78 -0.35
C LEU A 35 -2.70 -4.36 0.69
N PRO A 36 -2.27 -4.48 1.96
CA PRO A 36 -3.19 -4.76 3.05
C PRO A 36 -4.32 -3.72 3.11
N PRO A 37 -5.52 -4.09 3.62
CA PRO A 37 -6.61 -3.14 3.79
C PRO A 37 -6.20 -1.97 4.69
N ALA A 38 -6.32 -0.75 4.17
CA ALA A 38 -5.98 0.45 4.92
C ALA A 38 -7.01 0.69 6.03
N ALA A 39 -6.52 0.98 7.24
CA ALA A 39 -7.38 1.46 8.32
C ALA A 39 -8.02 2.80 7.95
N ARG A 40 -9.20 3.09 8.49
CA ARG A 40 -9.88 4.37 8.28
C ARG A 40 -9.80 5.25 9.52
N THR A 41 -9.61 6.54 9.32
CA THR A 41 -9.75 7.54 10.39
C THR A 41 -11.22 7.67 10.80
N PRO A 42 -11.54 8.29 11.95
CA PRO A 42 -12.92 8.61 12.32
C PRO A 42 -13.65 9.46 11.27
N ALA A 43 -12.91 10.30 10.52
CA ALA A 43 -13.43 11.09 9.40
C ALA A 43 -13.59 10.28 8.09
N GLY A 44 -13.28 8.98 8.10
CA GLY A 44 -13.45 8.07 6.95
C GLY A 44 -12.28 8.05 5.96
N HIS A 45 -11.17 8.77 6.22
CA HIS A 45 -10.01 8.78 5.34
C HIS A 45 -9.13 7.54 5.54
N ARG A 46 -8.55 7.02 4.46
CA ARG A 46 -7.57 5.92 4.53
C ARG A 46 -6.28 6.35 5.21
N THR A 47 -5.78 5.49 6.08
CA THR A 47 -4.52 5.62 6.78
C THR A 47 -3.62 4.46 6.41
N TYR A 48 -2.44 4.77 5.89
CA TYR A 48 -1.42 3.79 5.54
C TYR A 48 -0.33 3.76 6.61
N THR A 49 0.52 2.74 6.50
CA THR A 49 1.61 2.45 7.43
C THR A 49 2.85 2.01 6.66
N ALA A 50 3.97 1.80 7.36
CA ALA A 50 5.18 1.25 6.76
C ALA A 50 4.96 -0.10 6.04
N VAL A 51 4.04 -0.95 6.53
CA VAL A 51 3.69 -2.22 5.88
C VAL A 51 3.11 -2.00 4.49
N HIS A 52 2.25 -0.99 4.33
CA HIS A 52 1.69 -0.64 3.03
C HIS A 52 2.76 -0.13 2.07
N ALA A 53 3.70 0.68 2.56
CA ALA A 53 4.84 1.12 1.74
C ALA A 53 5.72 -0.07 1.31
N ALA A 54 5.98 -1.02 2.21
CA ALA A 54 6.73 -2.23 1.89
C ALA A 54 6.01 -3.10 0.84
N ALA A 55 4.71 -3.32 0.99
CA ALA A 55 3.90 -4.07 0.03
C ALA A 55 3.86 -3.38 -1.35
N LEU A 56 3.76 -2.04 -1.40
CA LEU A 56 3.81 -1.31 -2.66
C LEU A 56 5.14 -1.50 -3.39
N ARG A 57 6.27 -1.36 -2.67
CA ARG A 57 7.62 -1.61 -3.21
C ARG A 57 7.75 -3.03 -3.75
N ALA A 58 7.31 -4.02 -2.97
CA ALA A 58 7.37 -5.43 -3.36
C ALA A 58 6.57 -5.68 -4.64
N HIS A 59 5.33 -5.19 -4.71
CA HIS A 59 4.50 -5.31 -5.91
C HIS A 59 5.17 -4.67 -7.14
N LEU A 60 5.67 -3.44 -7.02
CA LEU A 60 6.31 -2.75 -8.15
C LEU A 60 7.62 -3.42 -8.60
N ALA A 61 8.41 -3.95 -7.66
CA ALA A 61 9.59 -4.74 -7.98
C ALA A 61 9.23 -6.04 -8.72
N LEU A 62 8.19 -6.74 -8.27
CA LEU A 62 7.67 -7.94 -8.94
C LEU A 62 7.13 -7.61 -10.34
N VAL A 63 6.43 -6.48 -10.51
CA VAL A 63 5.97 -6.04 -11.83
C VAL A 63 7.15 -5.82 -12.78
N ALA A 64 8.21 -5.15 -12.31
CA ALA A 64 9.40 -4.91 -13.11
C ALA A 64 10.13 -6.21 -13.51
N ALA A 65 10.13 -7.23 -12.64
CA ALA A 65 10.82 -8.50 -12.89
C ALA A 65 9.97 -9.54 -13.65
N HIS A 66 8.67 -9.59 -13.42
CA HIS A 66 7.79 -10.70 -13.83
C HIS A 66 6.48 -10.26 -14.52
N GLY A 67 6.26 -8.95 -14.65
CA GLY A 67 5.03 -8.41 -15.23
C GLY A 67 3.84 -8.40 -14.26
N HIS A 68 2.76 -7.74 -14.69
CA HIS A 68 1.62 -7.43 -13.81
C HIS A 68 0.84 -8.65 -13.33
N ALA A 69 0.62 -9.64 -14.19
CA ALA A 69 -0.17 -10.82 -13.85
C ALA A 69 0.48 -11.63 -12.71
N ALA A 70 1.72 -12.07 -12.93
CA ALA A 70 2.48 -12.84 -11.94
C ALA A 70 2.71 -12.05 -10.63
N ALA A 71 3.02 -10.76 -10.72
CA ALA A 71 3.17 -9.91 -9.54
C ALA A 71 1.88 -9.85 -8.70
N GLY A 72 0.71 -9.76 -9.35
CA GLY A 72 -0.58 -9.74 -8.67
C GLY A 72 -0.94 -11.09 -8.04
N GLU A 73 -0.59 -12.21 -8.68
CA GLU A 73 -0.78 -13.54 -8.12
C GLU A 73 0.06 -13.75 -6.85
N VAL A 74 1.36 -13.43 -6.91
CA VAL A 74 2.27 -13.54 -5.76
C VAL A 74 1.77 -12.70 -4.58
N MET A 75 1.41 -11.44 -4.82
CA MET A 75 0.96 -10.54 -3.75
C MET A 75 -0.37 -10.96 -3.12
N ARG A 76 -1.22 -11.72 -3.82
CA ARG A 76 -2.50 -12.23 -3.27
C ARG A 76 -2.38 -13.59 -2.58
N ALA A 77 -1.26 -14.28 -2.75
CA ALA A 77 -1.00 -15.58 -2.15
C ALA A 77 -0.34 -15.48 -0.76
N VAL A 78 0.07 -14.28 -0.34
CA VAL A 78 0.69 -13.98 0.97
C VAL A 78 -0.32 -13.54 2.01
#